data_AF-A0A7C0ZU62-F1
#
_entry.id   AF-A0A7C0ZU62-F1
#
_cell.length_a   1.000
_cell.length_b   1.000
_cell.length_c   1.000
_cell.angle_alpha   90.00
_cell.angle_beta   90.00
_cell.angle_gamma   90.00
#
_symmetry.space_group_name_H-M   'P 1'
#
loop_
_entity.id
_entity.type
_entity.pdbx_description
1 polymer ?
#
loop_
_entity_poly.entity_id
_entity_poly.type
_entity_poly.pdbx_seq_one_letter_code
_entity_poly.pdbx_strand_id
1 'polypeptide(L)'
;MKRIRQPIVSVLGHVDHGKCLLPSELVFTVDFGVIRIEELFRRTNEIFFKDHDQEIRVLNIRVPAVLDNGRVDIVRAHYVWRIRHKGKIIRVKLKKWTEIGVTPEHPFLTPDGWKKARDIRPGDLIAVPTRLSGSYRIEETLTISALESLLYPSRAHAEKVFFNGGDIRSIEDITFLEVEEVFVEDYNGYVYDLTTETHNFIANGIVVHNTTLLDKIRGTSVAQREAGLITQHIGATEVPVDVIKKICGPLIGDPSKIRIPGLLFIDTPGHRAFTNLRARGGALADLAILVVDVMEGLMPQTLESINILKHYKTPFIVALNKIDRIRGWVSHPDTSFVVSYQKQKQEVREALDVRIYDIMGKLADLGFDSDLYMRISDFTKKLAIVPISAKTGEGIADLLAVLIGLAQRYLEKRLEVGDEPGEGTILEIKEIHGMGTVADVIFYNGVAKVGDNIAFMTRSGEVRTSRIRGMLRPRPLIEIR
;
A
#
# COMPACT_ATOMS: atom_id res chain seq x y z
N MET A 1 18.93 -25.60 20.36
CA MET A 1 18.95 -24.90 19.06
C MET A 1 18.82 -23.42 19.33
N LYS A 2 19.65 -22.58 18.71
CA LYS A 2 19.47 -21.13 18.77
C LYS A 2 18.15 -20.74 18.12
N ARG A 3 17.49 -19.71 18.63
CA ARG A 3 16.23 -19.22 18.07
C ARG A 3 16.54 -18.47 16.78
N ILE A 4 15.70 -18.60 15.76
CA ILE A 4 15.82 -17.85 14.51
C ILE A 4 14.68 -16.85 14.46
N ARG A 5 14.97 -15.56 14.30
CA ARG A 5 13.93 -14.53 14.11
C ARG A 5 13.47 -14.46 12.65
N GLN A 6 12.32 -13.83 12.43
CA GLN A 6 11.89 -13.52 11.07
C GLN A 6 12.83 -12.47 10.46
N PRO A 7 13.24 -12.63 9.19
CA PRO A 7 13.88 -11.55 8.45
C PRO A 7 12.89 -10.41 8.26
N ILE A 8 13.41 -9.20 8.41
CA ILE A 8 12.72 -7.95 8.15
C ILE A 8 12.83 -7.67 6.66
N VAL A 9 11.69 -7.58 5.97
CA VAL A 9 11.59 -7.32 4.54
C VAL A 9 11.00 -5.93 4.31
N SER A 10 11.78 -4.99 3.80
CA SER A 10 11.26 -3.66 3.46
C SER A 10 10.74 -3.61 2.03
N VAL A 11 9.57 -3.02 1.80
CA VAL A 11 9.05 -2.76 0.45
C VAL A 11 9.31 -1.30 0.08
N LEU A 12 10.03 -1.09 -1.01
CA LEU A 12 10.49 0.20 -1.50
C LEU A 12 10.17 0.35 -2.99
N GLY A 13 10.12 1.58 -3.50
CA GLY A 13 9.95 1.85 -4.93
C GLY A 13 8.56 2.38 -5.28
N HIS A 14 8.17 2.20 -6.54
CA HIS A 14 6.96 2.82 -7.10
C HIS A 14 5.71 2.09 -6.58
N VAL A 15 4.99 2.72 -5.64
CA VAL A 15 3.73 2.19 -5.10
C VAL A 15 2.57 2.64 -5.99
N ASP A 16 1.73 1.69 -6.40
CA ASP A 16 0.80 1.79 -7.52
C ASP A 16 -0.25 2.91 -7.49
N HIS A 17 -0.60 3.33 -8.71
CA HIS A 17 -1.70 4.22 -9.12
C HIS A 17 -2.60 3.41 -10.05
N GLY A 18 -3.92 3.46 -9.84
CA GLY A 18 -4.90 2.65 -10.58
C GLY A 18 -6.33 2.69 -10.02
N LYS A 19 -6.54 3.41 -8.92
CA LYS A 19 -7.84 3.63 -8.28
C LYS A 19 -8.29 5.04 -8.61
N CYS A 20 -8.76 5.22 -9.83
CA CYS A 20 -8.96 6.56 -10.36
C CYS A 20 -10.42 6.96 -10.40
N LEU A 21 -10.64 8.26 -10.26
CA LEU A 21 -11.92 8.94 -10.34
C LEU A 21 -12.18 9.40 -11.78
N LEU A 22 -13.45 9.52 -12.14
CA LEU A 22 -13.84 10.24 -13.36
C LEU A 22 -13.42 11.72 -13.29
N PRO A 23 -13.24 12.40 -14.44
CA PRO A 23 -12.83 13.81 -14.49
C PRO A 23 -13.82 14.74 -13.78
N SER A 24 -15.10 14.35 -13.74
CA SER A 24 -16.19 15.09 -13.13
C SER A 24 -16.20 15.05 -11.61
N GLU A 25 -15.48 14.12 -10.98
CA GLU A 25 -15.54 13.95 -9.54
C GLU A 25 -14.93 15.16 -8.82
N LEU A 26 -15.63 15.63 -7.80
CA LEU A 26 -15.30 16.77 -6.96
C LEU A 26 -14.36 16.33 -5.84
N VAL A 27 -13.19 16.95 -5.77
CA VAL A 27 -12.23 16.79 -4.70
C VAL A 27 -12.33 17.97 -3.74
N PHE A 28 -12.31 17.67 -2.45
CA PHE A 28 -12.27 18.69 -1.41
C PHE A 28 -10.81 19.12 -1.20
N THR A 29 -10.55 20.41 -1.30
CA THR A 29 -9.22 20.99 -1.09
C THR A 29 -9.32 22.22 -0.19
N VAL A 30 -8.31 22.43 0.66
CA VAL A 30 -8.25 23.64 1.50
C VAL A 30 -7.85 24.85 0.65
N ASP A 31 -6.94 24.64 -0.31
CA ASP A 31 -6.34 25.74 -1.06
C ASP A 31 -7.22 26.24 -2.22
N PHE A 32 -8.01 25.34 -2.83
CA PHE A 32 -8.86 25.66 -3.99
C PHE A 32 -10.35 25.44 -3.74
N GLY A 33 -10.75 25.02 -2.54
CA GLY A 33 -12.15 24.69 -2.25
C GLY A 33 -12.56 23.35 -2.86
N VAL A 34 -13.84 23.22 -3.21
CA VAL A 34 -14.39 22.02 -3.86
C VAL A 34 -14.26 22.16 -5.36
N ILE A 35 -13.46 21.31 -5.98
CA ILE A 35 -13.03 21.46 -7.37
C ILE A 35 -13.08 20.11 -8.09
N ARG A 36 -13.46 20.10 -9.37
CA ARG A 36 -13.37 18.88 -10.19
C ARG A 36 -11.93 18.41 -10.31
N ILE A 37 -11.67 17.12 -10.20
CA ILE A 37 -10.30 16.59 -10.23
C ILE A 37 -9.56 16.90 -11.54
N GLU A 38 -10.28 16.97 -12.66
CA GLU A 38 -9.69 17.41 -13.93
C GLU A 38 -9.28 18.89 -13.91
N GLU A 39 -10.08 19.75 -13.28
CA GLU A 39 -9.75 21.16 -13.17
C GLU A 39 -8.60 21.37 -12.18
N LEU A 40 -8.58 20.60 -11.09
CA LEU A 40 -7.45 20.55 -10.16
C LEU A 40 -6.15 20.17 -10.87
N PHE A 41 -6.19 19.19 -11.77
CA PHE A 41 -5.06 18.81 -12.60
C PHE A 41 -4.56 19.97 -13.49
N ARG A 42 -5.48 20.83 -13.98
CA ARG A 42 -5.14 22.02 -14.79
C ARG A 42 -4.60 23.20 -13.97
N ARG A 43 -4.79 23.22 -12.65
CA ARG A 43 -4.28 24.30 -11.76
C ARG A 43 -2.76 24.36 -11.68
N THR A 44 -2.08 23.26 -11.99
CA THR A 44 -0.63 23.19 -12.07
C THR A 44 -0.21 22.86 -13.50
N ASN A 45 0.89 23.47 -13.96
CA ASN A 45 1.53 23.13 -15.23
C ASN A 45 2.91 22.47 -15.02
N GLU A 46 3.31 22.23 -13.77
CA GLU A 46 4.57 21.57 -13.46
C GLU A 46 4.44 20.07 -13.68
N ILE A 47 4.88 19.61 -14.86
CA ILE A 47 4.84 18.20 -15.23
C ILE A 47 5.98 17.49 -14.51
N PHE A 48 5.64 16.55 -13.64
CA PHE A 48 6.60 15.63 -13.02
C PHE A 48 6.97 14.50 -13.99
N PHE A 49 5.98 13.98 -14.71
CA PHE A 49 6.15 12.89 -15.67
C PHE A 49 5.02 12.91 -16.70
N LYS A 50 5.31 12.51 -17.94
CA LYS A 50 4.32 12.39 -19.00
C LYS A 50 4.75 11.37 -20.04
N ASP A 51 3.84 10.47 -20.39
CA ASP A 51 3.96 9.60 -21.56
C ASP A 51 2.65 9.63 -22.39
N HIS A 52 2.46 8.64 -23.26
CA HIS A 52 1.27 8.54 -24.11
C HIS A 52 -0.02 8.22 -23.32
N ASP A 53 0.10 7.47 -22.22
CA ASP A 53 -1.02 6.94 -21.46
C ASP A 53 -1.23 7.66 -20.13
N GLN A 54 -0.25 8.40 -19.60
CA GLN A 54 -0.41 9.12 -18.33
C GLN A 54 0.37 10.43 -18.25
N GLU A 55 -0.10 11.32 -17.38
CA GLU A 55 0.55 12.58 -17.04
C GLU A 55 0.41 12.81 -15.53
N ILE A 56 1.53 13.13 -14.89
CA ILE A 56 1.65 13.43 -13.46
C ILE A 56 2.10 14.88 -13.34
N ARG A 57 1.40 15.65 -12.52
CA ARG A 57 1.77 17.03 -12.23
C ARG A 57 2.01 17.24 -10.74
N VAL A 58 2.96 18.12 -10.43
CA VAL A 58 3.27 18.54 -9.06
C VAL A 58 2.18 19.49 -8.60
N LEU A 59 1.54 19.21 -7.46
CA LEU A 59 0.39 19.96 -6.96
C LEU A 59 0.69 20.60 -5.58
N ASN A 60 1.08 19.79 -4.61
CA ASN A 60 1.48 20.20 -3.26
C ASN A 60 0.46 21.05 -2.46
N ILE A 61 -0.82 20.67 -2.52
CA ILE A 61 -1.95 21.29 -1.81
C ILE A 61 -2.32 20.52 -0.54
N ARG A 62 -3.31 21.00 0.18
CA ARG A 62 -3.91 20.38 1.36
C ARG A 62 -5.31 19.87 1.02
N VAL A 63 -5.60 18.64 1.42
CA VAL A 63 -6.88 17.95 1.21
C VAL A 63 -7.32 17.26 2.50
N PRO A 64 -8.63 17.12 2.77
CA PRO A 64 -9.10 16.30 3.86
C PRO A 64 -8.90 14.82 3.53
N ALA A 65 -8.49 14.06 4.54
CA ALA A 65 -8.32 12.63 4.50
C ALA A 65 -8.74 12.01 5.83
N VAL A 66 -9.11 10.74 5.81
CA VAL A 66 -9.34 9.95 7.01
C VAL A 66 -7.98 9.54 7.58
N LEU A 67 -7.82 9.62 8.90
CA LEU A 67 -6.68 9.11 9.66
C LEU A 67 -6.98 7.73 10.26
N ASP A 68 -5.94 7.04 10.74
CA ASP A 68 -6.05 5.68 11.32
C ASP A 68 -7.02 5.60 12.52
N ASN A 69 -7.23 6.70 13.23
CA ASN A 69 -8.17 6.79 14.37
C ASN A 69 -9.63 7.07 13.94
N GLY A 70 -9.93 7.09 12.63
CA GLY A 70 -11.25 7.38 12.09
C GLY A 70 -11.64 8.86 12.12
N ARG A 71 -10.75 9.77 12.51
CA ARG A 71 -10.95 11.22 12.38
C ARG A 71 -10.62 11.70 10.98
N VAL A 72 -11.27 12.78 10.57
CA VAL A 72 -10.97 13.47 9.31
C VAL A 72 -10.05 14.64 9.61
N ASP A 73 -8.88 14.71 8.97
CA ASP A 73 -7.91 15.81 9.15
C ASP A 73 -7.32 16.25 7.79
N ILE A 74 -6.61 17.38 7.80
CA ILE A 74 -5.99 17.96 6.62
C ILE A 74 -4.58 17.40 6.42
N VAL A 75 -4.34 16.84 5.24
CA VAL A 75 -3.05 16.25 4.84
C VAL A 75 -2.60 16.80 3.50
N ARG A 76 -1.33 16.59 3.16
CA ARG A 76 -0.79 17.11 1.90
C ARG A 76 -1.05 16.16 0.73
N ALA A 77 -1.51 16.71 -0.38
CA ALA A 77 -1.57 16.07 -1.68
C ALA A 77 -0.46 16.61 -2.57
N HIS A 78 0.50 15.76 -2.93
CA HIS A 78 1.72 16.17 -3.61
C HIS A 78 1.61 16.12 -5.12
N TYR A 79 0.88 15.14 -5.64
CA TYR A 79 0.73 14.92 -7.08
C TYR A 79 -0.71 14.72 -7.47
N VAL A 80 -1.01 15.10 -8.69
CA VAL A 80 -2.27 14.80 -9.38
C VAL A 80 -1.98 14.06 -10.67
N TRP A 81 -2.73 12.99 -10.88
CA TRP A 81 -2.56 12.05 -11.97
C TRP A 81 -3.67 12.22 -12.99
N ARG A 82 -3.32 12.02 -14.25
CA ARG A 82 -4.25 11.82 -15.36
C ARG A 82 -3.81 10.60 -16.13
N ILE A 83 -4.65 9.58 -16.19
CA ILE A 83 -4.33 8.26 -16.76
C ILE A 83 -5.38 7.92 -17.81
N ARG A 84 -4.96 7.49 -18.99
CA ARG A 84 -5.84 7.03 -20.05
C ARG A 84 -6.45 5.68 -19.64
N HIS A 85 -7.78 5.61 -19.66
CA HIS A 85 -8.53 4.42 -19.28
C HIS A 85 -9.49 4.05 -20.39
N LYS A 86 -9.45 2.78 -20.80
CA LYS A 86 -10.40 2.18 -21.72
C LYS A 86 -10.91 0.87 -21.11
N GLY A 87 -12.14 0.88 -20.66
CA GLY A 87 -12.74 -0.26 -19.98
C GLY A 87 -14.00 0.14 -19.23
N LYS A 88 -14.42 -0.67 -18.26
CA LYS A 88 -15.59 -0.34 -17.44
C LYS A 88 -15.28 0.79 -16.46
N ILE A 89 -16.28 1.61 -16.18
CA ILE A 89 -16.38 2.50 -15.03
C ILE A 89 -17.62 2.09 -14.24
N ILE A 90 -17.56 2.27 -12.92
CA ILE A 90 -18.67 1.99 -12.02
C ILE A 90 -19.08 3.31 -11.36
N ARG A 91 -20.36 3.66 -11.51
CA ARG A 91 -20.97 4.74 -10.76
C ARG A 91 -21.73 4.16 -9.59
N VAL A 92 -21.37 4.58 -8.39
CA VAL A 92 -22.05 4.18 -7.15
C VAL A 92 -22.84 5.36 -6.63
N LYS A 93 -24.15 5.20 -6.51
CA LYS A 93 -25.07 6.22 -6.02
C LYS A 93 -25.58 5.82 -4.65
N LEU A 94 -25.45 6.72 -3.67
CA LEU A 94 -25.88 6.52 -2.29
C LEU A 94 -27.31 7.04 -2.08
N LYS A 95 -28.11 6.38 -1.23
CA LYS A 95 -29.52 6.73 -0.99
C LYS A 95 -29.68 8.19 -0.59
N LYS A 96 -30.45 8.93 -1.38
CA LYS A 96 -30.76 10.36 -1.16
C LYS A 96 -29.49 11.21 -0.97
N TRP A 97 -28.38 10.83 -1.60
CA TRP A 97 -27.07 11.45 -1.42
C TRP A 97 -26.27 11.51 -2.73
N THR A 98 -24.95 11.57 -2.61
CA THR A 98 -23.97 11.71 -3.69
C THR A 98 -23.83 10.47 -4.56
N GLU A 99 -23.29 10.66 -5.75
CA GLU A 99 -22.78 9.61 -6.62
C GLU A 99 -21.27 9.78 -6.81
N ILE A 100 -20.56 8.69 -7.11
CA ILE A 100 -19.15 8.74 -7.49
C ILE A 100 -18.85 7.76 -8.61
N GLY A 101 -18.16 8.25 -9.65
CA GLY A 101 -17.68 7.44 -10.76
C GLY A 101 -16.22 7.01 -10.58
N VAL A 102 -15.98 5.70 -10.55
CA VAL A 102 -14.66 5.13 -10.25
C VAL A 102 -14.29 3.96 -11.16
N THR A 103 -13.00 3.62 -11.23
CA THR A 103 -12.56 2.37 -11.86
C THR A 103 -13.04 1.14 -11.06
N PRO A 104 -13.26 -0.03 -11.70
CA PRO A 104 -13.80 -1.22 -11.02
C PRO A 104 -13.00 -1.73 -9.82
N GLU A 105 -11.70 -1.41 -9.77
CA GLU A 105 -10.79 -1.79 -8.70
C GLU A 105 -10.75 -0.80 -7.53
N HIS A 106 -11.40 0.36 -7.66
CA HIS A 106 -11.47 1.35 -6.61
C HIS A 106 -12.26 0.80 -5.41
N PRO A 107 -11.71 0.76 -4.19
CA PRO A 107 -12.39 0.23 -3.02
C PRO A 107 -13.10 1.33 -2.25
N PHE A 108 -14.24 0.97 -1.69
CA PHE A 108 -15.00 1.76 -0.74
C PHE A 108 -14.90 1.12 0.63
N LEU A 109 -14.81 1.95 1.67
CA LEU A 109 -14.79 1.48 3.05
C LEU A 109 -16.22 1.11 3.46
N THR A 110 -16.45 -0.15 3.84
CA THR A 110 -17.73 -0.65 4.35
C THR A 110 -17.58 -1.07 5.82
N PRO A 111 -18.67 -1.31 6.57
CA PRO A 111 -18.60 -1.78 7.96
C PRO A 111 -17.86 -3.11 8.14
N ASP A 112 -17.79 -3.93 7.09
CA ASP A 112 -17.09 -5.22 7.06
C ASP A 112 -15.67 -5.10 6.45
N GLY A 113 -15.19 -3.88 6.18
CA GLY A 113 -13.90 -3.59 5.57
C GLY A 113 -13.98 -3.03 4.14
N TRP A 114 -12.85 -2.97 3.44
CA TRP A 114 -12.82 -2.42 2.08
C TRP A 114 -13.44 -3.37 1.05
N LYS A 115 -14.35 -2.86 0.24
CA LYS A 115 -15.03 -3.60 -0.84
C LYS A 115 -14.79 -2.89 -2.17
N LYS A 116 -14.34 -3.61 -3.19
CA LYS A 116 -14.08 -3.05 -4.54
C LYS A 116 -15.38 -2.61 -5.19
N ALA A 117 -15.35 -1.55 -6.01
CA ALA A 117 -16.50 -1.02 -6.73
C ALA A 117 -17.23 -2.09 -7.54
N ARG A 118 -16.50 -3.02 -8.18
CA ARG A 118 -17.08 -4.15 -8.93
C ARG A 118 -17.88 -5.14 -8.07
N ASP A 119 -17.62 -5.15 -6.77
CA ASP A 119 -18.25 -6.02 -5.79
C ASP A 119 -19.33 -5.30 -4.98
N ILE A 120 -19.44 -3.96 -5.11
CA ILE A 120 -20.53 -3.17 -4.51
C ILE A 120 -21.87 -3.52 -5.16
N ARG A 121 -22.92 -3.61 -4.35
CA ARG A 121 -24.31 -3.87 -4.73
C ARG A 121 -25.22 -2.87 -4.01
N PRO A 122 -26.41 -2.58 -4.57
CA PRO A 122 -27.46 -1.90 -3.81
C PRO A 122 -27.69 -2.56 -2.45
N GLY A 123 -27.79 -1.75 -1.40
CA GLY A 123 -27.88 -2.21 -0.01
C GLY A 123 -26.55 -2.26 0.75
N ASP A 124 -25.39 -2.25 0.06
CA ASP A 124 -24.10 -2.13 0.74
C ASP A 124 -23.95 -0.76 1.42
N LEU A 125 -23.14 -0.70 2.47
CA LEU A 125 -22.89 0.52 3.24
C LEU A 125 -21.50 1.06 2.92
N ILE A 126 -21.41 2.35 2.57
CA ILE A 126 -20.15 3.04 2.24
C ILE A 126 -19.87 4.19 3.20
N ALA A 127 -18.63 4.29 3.64
CA ALA A 127 -18.16 5.32 4.55
C ALA A 127 -18.14 6.70 3.90
N VAL A 128 -18.74 7.66 4.60
CA VAL A 128 -18.75 9.08 4.26
C VAL A 128 -18.37 9.90 5.50
N PRO A 129 -17.62 11.00 5.36
CA PRO A 129 -17.32 11.85 6.50
C PRO A 129 -18.60 12.51 7.03
N THR A 130 -18.77 12.54 8.35
CA THR A 130 -19.85 13.32 9.01
C THR A 130 -19.47 14.78 9.20
N ARG A 131 -18.16 15.08 9.18
CA ARG A 131 -17.59 16.42 9.24
C ARG A 131 -16.33 16.46 8.39
N LEU A 132 -16.10 17.60 7.74
CA LEU A 132 -14.83 17.91 7.14
C LEU A 132 -14.09 18.96 7.98
N SER A 133 -12.81 18.72 8.21
CA SER A 133 -11.95 19.62 8.97
C SER A 133 -11.48 20.78 8.08
N GLY A 134 -12.02 21.98 8.26
CA GLY A 134 -11.55 23.20 7.59
C GLY A 134 -12.66 24.06 6.97
N SER A 135 -12.32 25.31 6.63
CA SER A 135 -13.23 26.22 5.91
C SER A 135 -12.98 26.09 4.40
N TYR A 136 -13.96 25.58 3.67
CA TYR A 136 -13.87 25.37 2.22
C TYR A 136 -14.54 26.52 1.47
N ARG A 137 -13.85 27.10 0.48
CA ARG A 137 -14.46 28.07 -0.43
C ARG A 137 -15.34 27.31 -1.44
N ILE A 138 -16.54 27.83 -1.69
CA ILE A 138 -17.47 27.27 -2.67
C ILE A 138 -17.09 27.87 -4.03
N GLU A 139 -16.85 27.05 -5.04
CA GLU A 139 -16.70 27.54 -6.42
C GLU A 139 -18.01 28.17 -6.88
N GLU A 140 -17.96 29.22 -7.71
CA GLU A 140 -19.16 29.95 -8.19
C GLU A 140 -20.18 29.05 -8.91
N THR A 141 -19.72 27.90 -9.41
CA THR A 141 -20.51 26.87 -10.11
C THR A 141 -21.24 25.91 -9.17
N LEU A 142 -20.91 25.88 -7.88
CA LEU A 142 -21.55 25.04 -6.86
C LEU A 142 -22.49 25.88 -6.01
N THR A 143 -23.77 25.51 -5.97
CA THR A 143 -24.73 26.13 -5.04
C THR A 143 -24.43 25.70 -3.59
N ILE A 144 -24.65 26.59 -2.62
CA ILE A 144 -24.53 26.28 -1.18
C ILE A 144 -25.35 25.03 -0.82
N SER A 145 -26.56 24.89 -1.34
CA SER A 145 -27.42 23.72 -1.11
C SER A 145 -26.85 22.41 -1.68
N ALA A 146 -26.18 22.44 -2.83
CA ALA A 146 -25.49 21.28 -3.40
C ALA A 146 -24.26 20.89 -2.58
N LEU A 147 -23.49 21.88 -2.10
CA LEU A 147 -22.38 21.65 -1.19
C LEU A 147 -22.86 21.11 0.17
N GLU A 148 -23.95 21.66 0.72
CA GLU A 148 -24.58 21.16 1.95
C GLU A 148 -25.10 19.73 1.77
N SER A 149 -25.67 19.41 0.61
CA SER A 149 -26.11 18.05 0.24
C SER A 149 -24.97 17.08 -0.03
N LEU A 150 -23.73 17.55 -0.19
CA LEU A 150 -22.52 16.74 -0.29
C LEU A 150 -21.82 16.56 1.06
N LEU A 151 -22.07 17.46 2.02
CA LEU A 151 -21.31 17.57 3.27
C LEU A 151 -22.08 17.19 4.55
N TYR A 152 -23.40 17.37 4.57
CA TYR A 152 -24.18 17.26 5.80
C TYR A 152 -25.40 16.35 5.62
N PRO A 153 -25.26 15.03 5.81
CA PRO A 153 -26.40 14.13 5.77
C PRO A 153 -27.39 14.54 6.84
N SER A 154 -28.67 14.70 6.46
CA SER A 154 -29.73 14.99 7.42
C SER A 154 -29.65 13.97 8.58
N ARG A 155 -29.58 14.47 9.83
CA ARG A 155 -29.44 13.64 11.06
C ARG A 155 -30.43 12.48 11.19
N ALA A 156 -31.50 12.48 10.40
CA ALA A 156 -32.55 11.48 10.38
C ALA A 156 -32.18 10.14 9.73
N HIS A 157 -31.05 10.02 9.02
CA HIS A 157 -30.73 8.83 8.21
C HIS A 157 -29.41 8.11 8.57
N ALA A 158 -28.65 8.61 9.55
CA ALA A 158 -27.43 7.94 10.01
C ALA A 158 -27.80 6.83 11.01
N GLU A 159 -27.92 5.59 10.54
CA GLU A 159 -27.87 4.46 11.46
C GLU A 159 -26.45 4.38 12.04
N LYS A 160 -26.33 4.35 13.38
CA LYS A 160 -25.06 4.03 14.04
C LYS A 160 -24.77 2.56 13.78
N VAL A 161 -24.12 2.27 12.66
CA VAL A 161 -23.63 0.93 12.34
C VAL A 161 -22.31 0.75 13.06
N PHE A 162 -22.26 -0.19 14.00
CA PHE A 162 -21.04 -0.54 14.72
C PHE A 162 -20.17 -1.42 13.84
N PHE A 163 -18.91 -1.01 13.65
CA PHE A 163 -17.90 -1.77 12.92
C PHE A 163 -17.65 -3.10 13.63
N ASN A 164 -17.87 -4.23 12.95
CA ASN A 164 -17.66 -5.57 13.54
C ASN A 164 -16.27 -6.10 13.17
N GLY A 165 -15.24 -5.50 13.78
CA GLY A 165 -13.85 -5.94 13.60
C GLY A 165 -12.86 -5.00 14.30
N GLY A 166 -12.57 -5.25 15.58
CA GLY A 166 -11.58 -4.51 16.37
C GLY A 166 -12.13 -3.22 17.00
N ASP A 167 -11.59 -2.81 18.16
CA ASP A 167 -12.08 -1.70 18.99
C ASP A 167 -11.95 -0.32 18.30
N ILE A 168 -12.80 -0.02 17.33
CA ILE A 168 -13.08 1.36 16.90
C ILE A 168 -14.36 1.81 17.60
N ARG A 169 -14.29 2.01 18.92
CA ARG A 169 -15.44 2.47 19.73
C ARG A 169 -15.72 3.97 19.63
N SER A 170 -15.08 4.69 18.71
CA SER A 170 -15.49 6.06 18.35
C SER A 170 -14.97 6.45 16.97
N ILE A 171 -15.68 6.01 15.92
CA ILE A 171 -15.59 6.67 14.62
C ILE A 171 -16.28 8.04 14.78
N GLU A 172 -15.53 9.08 15.16
CA GLU A 172 -16.11 10.39 15.49
C GLU A 172 -16.56 11.18 14.25
N ASP A 173 -15.85 11.04 13.13
CA ASP A 173 -16.02 11.87 11.94
C ASP A 173 -16.47 11.12 10.68
N ILE A 174 -16.91 9.86 10.78
CA ILE A 174 -17.37 9.06 9.62
C ILE A 174 -18.68 8.33 9.97
N THR A 175 -19.58 8.24 9.00
CA THR A 175 -20.82 7.45 9.04
C THR A 175 -20.90 6.58 7.80
N PHE A 176 -21.85 5.65 7.75
CA PHE A 176 -22.09 4.83 6.59
C PHE A 176 -23.42 5.18 5.94
N LEU A 177 -23.46 5.24 4.61
CA LEU A 177 -24.66 5.43 3.82
C LEU A 177 -24.88 4.23 2.89
N GLU A 178 -26.14 3.86 2.71
CA GLU A 178 -26.54 2.75 1.88
C GLU A 178 -26.44 3.10 0.39
N VAL A 179 -25.92 2.17 -0.40
CA VAL A 179 -25.90 2.24 -1.86
C VAL A 179 -27.32 2.04 -2.39
N GLU A 180 -27.82 3.02 -3.12
CA GLU A 180 -29.12 2.97 -3.81
C GLU A 180 -28.99 2.22 -5.13
N GLU A 181 -28.03 2.63 -5.95
CA GLU A 181 -27.87 2.14 -7.32
C GLU A 181 -26.39 2.00 -7.67
N VAL A 182 -26.08 1.00 -8.51
CA VAL A 182 -24.74 0.78 -9.07
C VAL A 182 -24.89 0.66 -10.58
N PHE A 183 -24.24 1.55 -11.32
CA PHE A 183 -24.24 1.54 -12.79
C PHE A 183 -22.86 1.14 -13.29
N VAL A 184 -22.83 0.32 -14.35
CA VAL A 184 -21.60 -0.08 -15.02
C VAL A 184 -21.67 0.37 -16.47
N GLU A 185 -20.71 1.19 -16.88
CA GLU A 185 -20.67 1.73 -18.25
C GLU A 185 -19.31 1.48 -18.90
N ASP A 186 -19.29 1.36 -20.23
CA ASP A 186 -18.05 1.39 -20.99
C ASP A 186 -17.54 2.83 -21.08
N TYR A 187 -16.28 3.02 -20.73
CA TYR A 187 -15.62 4.32 -20.69
C TYR A 187 -14.33 4.27 -21.51
N ASN A 188 -14.11 5.33 -22.28
CA ASN A 188 -12.86 5.55 -23.01
C ASN A 188 -12.49 7.02 -22.88
N GLY A 189 -11.53 7.31 -22.00
CA GLY A 189 -11.19 8.68 -21.65
C GLY A 189 -10.03 8.74 -20.67
N TYR A 190 -10.00 9.77 -19.84
CA TYR A 190 -9.01 9.94 -18.78
C TYR A 190 -9.66 9.80 -17.42
N VAL A 191 -8.97 9.12 -16.52
CA VAL A 191 -9.30 9.03 -15.10
C VAL A 191 -8.19 9.68 -14.29
N TYR A 192 -8.49 10.12 -13.08
CA TYR A 192 -7.61 10.95 -12.29
C TYR A 192 -7.42 10.39 -10.89
N ASP A 193 -6.30 10.70 -10.26
CA ASP A 193 -5.99 10.25 -8.91
C ASP A 193 -5.15 11.30 -8.18
N LEU A 194 -5.13 11.26 -6.84
CA LEU A 194 -4.27 12.08 -6.01
C LEU A 194 -3.30 11.22 -5.22
N THR A 195 -2.05 11.64 -5.19
CA THR A 195 -1.08 11.12 -4.23
C THR A 195 -1.10 11.99 -2.98
N THR A 196 -1.70 11.47 -1.91
CA THR A 196 -1.71 12.09 -0.59
C THR A 196 -0.73 11.41 0.37
N GLU A 197 -0.38 12.09 1.46
CA GLU A 197 0.43 11.52 2.57
C GLU A 197 -0.22 10.28 3.18
N THR A 198 -1.53 10.13 3.03
CA THR A 198 -2.38 9.16 3.72
C THR A 198 -2.95 8.12 2.75
N HIS A 199 -2.54 8.13 1.48
CA HIS A 199 -3.04 7.24 0.43
C HIS A 199 -4.59 7.20 0.32
N ASN A 200 -5.26 8.23 0.85
CA ASN A 200 -6.70 8.44 0.78
C ASN A 200 -7.01 9.94 0.73
N PHE A 201 -8.20 10.29 0.26
CA PHE A 201 -8.73 11.65 0.29
C PHE A 201 -10.26 11.60 0.23
N ILE A 202 -10.91 12.76 0.32
CA ILE A 202 -12.37 12.87 0.14
C ILE A 202 -12.69 13.33 -1.27
N ALA A 203 -13.48 12.52 -1.98
CA ALA A 203 -14.05 12.85 -3.27
C ALA A 203 -15.57 12.64 -3.26
N ASN A 204 -16.33 13.61 -3.76
CA ASN A 204 -17.80 13.63 -3.76
C ASN A 204 -18.44 13.41 -2.37
N GLY A 205 -17.70 13.67 -1.29
CA GLY A 205 -18.16 13.37 0.07
C GLY A 205 -18.05 11.88 0.44
N ILE A 206 -17.16 11.13 -0.21
CA ILE A 206 -16.87 9.71 0.03
C ILE A 206 -15.36 9.57 0.29
N VAL A 207 -15.00 8.63 1.17
CA VAL A 207 -13.61 8.27 1.43
C VAL A 207 -13.08 7.39 0.30
N VAL A 208 -12.03 7.85 -0.39
CA VAL A 208 -11.40 7.15 -1.53
C VAL A 208 -9.95 6.80 -1.21
N HIS A 209 -9.45 5.62 -1.62
CA HIS A 209 -8.15 5.07 -1.21
C HIS A 209 -7.28 4.67 -2.42
N ASN A 210 -5.95 4.53 -2.27
CA ASN A 210 -4.95 4.13 -3.31
C ASN A 210 -4.45 2.66 -3.10
N THR A 211 -4.16 1.80 -4.09
CA THR A 211 -3.80 0.36 -3.82
C THR A 211 -2.30 0.22 -3.54
N THR A 212 -1.89 -0.64 -2.61
CA THR A 212 -0.47 -1.03 -2.45
C THR A 212 -0.21 -2.52 -2.74
N LEU A 213 1.05 -2.89 -3.04
CA LEU A 213 1.49 -4.28 -3.19
C LEU A 213 1.24 -5.11 -1.91
N LEU A 214 1.43 -4.48 -0.75
CA LEU A 214 1.27 -5.13 0.55
C LEU A 214 -0.20 -5.48 0.84
N ASP A 215 -1.16 -4.70 0.33
CA ASP A 215 -2.59 -5.04 0.40
C ASP A 215 -2.90 -6.38 -0.26
N LYS A 216 -2.24 -6.71 -1.37
CA LYS A 216 -2.46 -7.98 -2.07
C LYS A 216 -1.82 -9.15 -1.35
N ILE A 217 -0.61 -8.99 -0.81
CA ILE A 217 0.05 -10.02 0.00
C ILE A 217 -0.83 -10.38 1.21
N ARG A 218 -1.40 -9.38 1.89
CA ARG A 218 -2.38 -9.56 2.98
C ARG A 218 -3.64 -10.30 2.52
N GLY A 219 -4.21 -9.93 1.37
CA GLY A 219 -5.47 -10.49 0.86
C GLY A 219 -5.41 -11.95 0.37
N THR A 220 -4.24 -12.49 0.03
CA THR A 220 -4.10 -13.87 -0.49
C THR A 220 -4.30 -14.99 0.54
N SER A 221 -4.31 -14.67 1.84
CA SER A 221 -4.47 -15.65 2.92
C SER A 221 -5.67 -15.32 3.82
N VAL A 222 -6.86 -15.68 3.35
CA VAL A 222 -8.14 -15.82 4.09
C VAL A 222 -8.23 -15.10 5.45
N ALA A 223 -8.65 -13.83 5.41
CA ALA A 223 -9.75 -13.28 6.21
C ALA A 223 -10.04 -11.87 5.70
N GLN A 224 -11.15 -11.70 4.97
CA GLN A 224 -11.78 -10.40 4.71
C GLN A 224 -12.28 -9.79 6.04
N ARG A 225 -11.40 -9.42 6.96
CA ARG A 225 -11.81 -8.87 8.26
C ARG A 225 -11.03 -7.68 8.76
N GLU A 226 -10.06 -7.17 8.02
CA GLU A 226 -9.48 -5.87 8.36
C GLU A 226 -9.36 -4.95 7.14
N ALA A 227 -9.87 -3.74 7.36
CA ALA A 227 -9.69 -2.61 6.50
C ALA A 227 -8.20 -2.26 6.47
N GLY A 228 -7.61 -2.16 5.28
CA GLY A 228 -6.36 -1.45 5.06
C GLY A 228 -6.41 -0.10 5.76
N LEU A 229 -5.77 -0.05 6.93
CA LEU A 229 -5.37 1.19 7.56
C LEU A 229 -4.32 1.86 6.68
N ILE A 230 -4.18 3.15 6.88
CA ILE A 230 -3.51 4.05 5.99
C ILE A 230 -2.03 4.08 6.37
N THR A 231 -1.12 3.74 5.48
CA THR A 231 0.32 3.76 5.81
C THR A 231 0.88 5.19 5.84
N GLN A 232 0.77 5.88 6.98
CA GLN A 232 1.45 7.16 7.28
C GLN A 232 2.71 6.98 8.16
N HIS A 233 2.76 5.87 8.90
CA HIS A 233 3.88 5.46 9.74
C HIS A 233 4.57 4.22 9.14
N ILE A 234 5.65 3.75 9.76
CA ILE A 234 6.23 2.45 9.37
C ILE A 234 5.30 1.36 9.87
N GLY A 235 4.56 0.71 8.96
CA GLY A 235 3.73 -0.45 9.27
C GLY A 235 4.56 -1.72 9.33
N ALA A 236 4.16 -2.72 10.12
CA ALA A 236 4.74 -4.06 9.98
C ALA A 236 3.68 -5.15 9.93
N THR A 237 3.84 -6.09 9.01
CA THR A 237 2.94 -7.22 8.79
C THR A 237 3.74 -8.52 8.85
N GLU A 238 3.34 -9.42 9.75
CA GLU A 238 3.94 -10.74 9.85
C GLU A 238 3.24 -11.74 8.91
N VAL A 239 4.01 -12.41 8.05
CA VAL A 239 3.54 -13.53 7.21
C VAL A 239 4.21 -14.82 7.71
N PRO A 240 3.50 -15.66 8.48
CA PRO A 240 4.05 -16.91 9.02
C PRO A 240 4.47 -17.89 7.92
N VAL A 241 5.46 -18.74 8.24
CA VAL A 241 5.94 -19.76 7.31
C VAL A 241 4.84 -20.71 6.84
N ASP A 242 3.84 -21.02 7.67
CA ASP A 242 2.74 -21.91 7.29
C ASP A 242 1.85 -21.29 6.21
N VAL A 243 1.68 -19.97 6.24
CA VAL A 243 0.97 -19.21 5.21
C VAL A 243 1.78 -19.21 3.92
N ILE A 244 3.09 -18.96 4.00
CA ILE A 244 3.99 -19.00 2.84
C ILE A 244 3.96 -20.39 2.20
N LYS A 245 4.04 -21.46 3.01
CA LYS A 245 3.97 -22.85 2.51
C LYS A 245 2.65 -23.14 1.81
N LYS A 246 1.53 -22.58 2.27
CA LYS A 246 0.23 -22.73 1.62
C LYS A 246 0.16 -22.01 0.27
N ILE A 247 0.68 -20.78 0.20
CA ILE A 247 0.67 -19.96 -1.02
C ILE A 247 1.66 -20.51 -2.06
N CYS A 248 2.86 -20.85 -1.61
CA CYS A 248 3.99 -21.24 -2.45
C CYS A 248 4.16 -22.75 -2.60
N GLY A 249 3.24 -23.57 -2.07
CA GLY A 249 3.38 -25.03 -1.97
C GLY A 249 3.87 -25.72 -3.25
N PRO A 250 3.36 -25.39 -4.45
CA PRO A 250 3.84 -25.96 -5.71
C PRO A 250 5.23 -25.50 -6.16
N LEU A 251 5.73 -24.39 -5.61
CA LEU A 251 6.99 -23.73 -6.00
C LEU A 251 8.15 -24.03 -5.02
N ILE A 252 7.83 -24.40 -3.78
CA ILE A 252 8.80 -24.73 -2.75
C ILE A 252 9.05 -26.24 -2.79
N GLY A 253 10.31 -26.65 -2.98
CA GLY A 253 10.71 -28.06 -3.09
C GLY A 253 10.30 -28.89 -1.87
N ASP A 254 11.10 -28.88 -0.80
CA ASP A 254 10.76 -29.57 0.45
C ASP A 254 10.45 -28.54 1.54
N PRO A 255 9.16 -28.23 1.81
CA PRO A 255 8.75 -27.28 2.82
C PRO A 255 9.26 -27.59 4.23
N SER A 256 9.58 -28.85 4.54
CA SER A 256 10.09 -29.25 5.87
C SER A 256 11.49 -28.69 6.15
N LYS A 257 12.23 -28.31 5.10
CA LYS A 257 13.58 -27.74 5.22
C LYS A 257 13.60 -26.24 5.54
N ILE A 258 12.46 -25.56 5.48
CA ILE A 258 12.38 -24.14 5.85
C ILE A 258 12.39 -24.03 7.36
N ARG A 259 13.47 -23.44 7.90
CA ARG A 259 13.68 -23.20 9.33
C ARG A 259 13.31 -21.80 9.75
N ILE A 260 13.30 -20.85 8.80
CA ILE A 260 12.86 -19.49 9.07
C ILE A 260 11.36 -19.48 9.42
N PRO A 261 10.95 -18.80 10.51
CA PRO A 261 9.58 -18.83 11.02
C PRO A 261 8.55 -18.04 10.18
N GLY A 262 8.98 -17.25 9.20
CA GLY A 262 8.12 -16.45 8.33
C GLY A 262 8.87 -15.24 7.78
N LEU A 263 8.14 -14.22 7.33
CA LEU A 263 8.69 -12.94 6.87
C LEU A 263 7.98 -11.81 7.61
N LEU A 264 8.74 -10.82 8.11
CA LEU A 264 8.17 -9.60 8.69
C LEU A 264 8.29 -8.47 7.66
N PHE A 265 7.20 -8.12 7.00
CA PHE A 265 7.18 -7.02 6.05
C PHE A 265 7.09 -5.70 6.78
N ILE A 266 7.90 -4.74 6.36
CA ILE A 266 7.80 -3.35 6.77
C ILE A 266 7.22 -2.54 5.61
N ASP A 267 6.09 -1.89 5.85
CA ASP A 267 5.49 -0.94 4.93
C ASP A 267 6.14 0.43 5.12
N THR A 268 6.89 0.88 4.12
CA THR A 268 7.48 2.22 4.13
C THR A 268 6.71 3.12 3.17
N PRO A 269 6.30 4.33 3.59
CA PRO A 269 5.55 5.21 2.72
C PRO A 269 6.37 5.61 1.48
N GLY A 270 5.73 5.54 0.30
CA GLY A 270 6.42 5.66 -1.00
C GLY A 270 6.82 7.08 -1.42
N HIS A 271 6.30 8.11 -0.76
CA HIS A 271 6.49 9.51 -1.18
C HIS A 271 7.90 10.06 -0.88
N ARG A 272 8.43 10.94 -1.74
CA ARG A 272 9.75 11.58 -1.58
C ARG A 272 9.91 12.36 -0.26
N ALA A 273 8.82 12.84 0.32
CA ALA A 273 8.83 13.52 1.62
C ALA A 273 9.25 12.60 2.78
N PHE A 274 9.22 11.28 2.59
CA PHE A 274 9.52 10.27 3.59
C PHE A 274 10.85 9.54 3.36
N THR A 275 11.82 10.18 2.68
CA THR A 275 13.20 9.66 2.54
C THR A 275 13.77 9.16 3.86
N ASN A 276 13.50 9.86 4.97
CA ASN A 276 13.95 9.46 6.31
C ASN A 276 13.31 8.17 6.83
N LEU A 277 12.08 7.85 6.42
CA LEU A 277 11.41 6.59 6.76
C LEU A 277 11.89 5.44 5.88
N ARG A 278 12.15 5.68 4.59
CA ARG A 278 12.78 4.70 3.69
C ARG A 278 14.22 4.40 4.09
N ALA A 279 14.98 5.42 4.51
CA ALA A 279 16.32 5.24 5.04
C ALA A 279 16.30 4.41 6.34
N ARG A 280 15.34 4.66 7.24
CA ARG A 280 15.14 3.84 8.44
C ARG A 280 14.73 2.41 8.12
N GLY A 281 13.74 2.22 7.24
CA GLY A 281 13.29 0.89 6.80
C GLY A 281 14.40 0.11 6.07
N GLY A 282 15.19 0.78 5.23
CA GLY A 282 16.35 0.19 4.56
C GLY A 282 17.47 -0.22 5.52
N ALA A 283 17.72 0.58 6.56
CA ALA A 283 18.70 0.26 7.61
C ALA A 283 18.27 -0.92 8.50
N LEU A 284 16.97 -1.04 8.77
CA LEU A 284 16.38 -2.12 9.57
C LEU A 284 16.23 -3.44 8.80
N ALA A 285 16.10 -3.34 7.48
CA ALA A 285 15.80 -4.48 6.62
C ALA A 285 16.96 -5.46 6.53
N ASP A 286 16.63 -6.75 6.64
CA ASP A 286 17.54 -7.83 6.27
C ASP A 286 17.48 -8.09 4.76
N LEU A 287 16.31 -7.86 4.14
CA LEU A 287 16.03 -7.97 2.71
C LEU A 287 15.11 -6.82 2.26
N ALA A 288 15.16 -6.46 0.99
CA ALA A 288 14.20 -5.52 0.43
C ALA A 288 13.57 -5.99 -0.89
N ILE A 289 12.39 -5.44 -1.17
CA ILE A 289 11.70 -5.56 -2.45
C ILE A 289 11.71 -4.18 -3.08
N LEU A 290 12.32 -4.08 -4.25
CA LEU A 290 12.25 -2.89 -5.09
C LEU A 290 11.11 -3.07 -6.09
N VAL A 291 10.00 -2.36 -5.88
CA VAL A 291 8.85 -2.37 -6.77
C VAL A 291 9.09 -1.44 -7.95
N VAL A 292 8.95 -2.00 -9.15
CA VAL A 292 9.12 -1.30 -10.42
C VAL A 292 7.89 -1.60 -11.27
N ASP A 293 7.21 -0.58 -11.78
CA ASP A 293 6.12 -0.76 -12.74
C ASP A 293 6.72 -1.19 -14.10
N VAL A 294 6.21 -2.26 -14.68
CA VAL A 294 6.65 -2.80 -15.98
C VAL A 294 6.38 -1.88 -17.17
N MET A 295 5.43 -0.96 -17.04
CA MET A 295 5.13 0.05 -18.06
C MET A 295 6.10 1.22 -17.98
N GLU A 296 6.44 1.63 -16.76
CA GLU A 296 7.17 2.87 -16.49
C GLU A 296 8.69 2.64 -16.40
N GLY A 297 9.10 1.50 -15.84
CA GLY A 297 10.49 1.19 -15.54
C GLY A 297 11.03 1.99 -14.34
N LEU A 298 12.33 2.28 -14.35
CA LEU A 298 12.98 2.97 -13.22
C LEU A 298 12.62 4.47 -13.19
N MET A 299 11.96 4.89 -12.11
CA MET A 299 11.57 6.28 -11.86
C MET A 299 12.44 6.93 -10.77
N PRO A 300 12.40 8.26 -10.56
CA PRO A 300 13.23 8.94 -9.56
C PRO A 300 13.12 8.35 -8.15
N GLN A 301 11.93 7.94 -7.71
CA GLN A 301 11.72 7.26 -6.42
C GLN A 301 12.38 5.88 -6.38
N THR A 302 12.39 5.15 -7.50
CA THR A 302 13.09 3.87 -7.65
C THR A 302 14.60 4.07 -7.53
N LEU A 303 15.15 5.09 -8.20
CA LEU A 303 16.58 5.43 -8.13
C LEU A 303 17.00 5.84 -6.71
N GLU A 304 16.17 6.64 -6.03
CA GLU A 304 16.38 6.99 -4.63
C GLU A 304 16.38 5.75 -3.73
N SER A 305 15.44 4.84 -3.93
CA SER A 305 15.35 3.58 -3.19
C SER A 305 16.58 2.71 -3.43
N ILE A 306 17.07 2.62 -4.68
CA ILE A 306 18.32 1.93 -5.02
C ILE A 306 19.51 2.52 -4.26
N ASN A 307 19.61 3.86 -4.18
CA ASN A 307 20.70 4.52 -3.47
C ASN A 307 20.65 4.23 -1.96
N ILE A 308 19.46 4.21 -1.36
CA ILE A 308 19.29 3.81 0.05
C ILE A 308 19.76 2.36 0.25
N LEU A 309 19.34 1.44 -0.62
CA LEU A 309 19.71 0.03 -0.54
C LEU A 309 21.23 -0.18 -0.71
N LYS A 310 21.86 0.55 -1.64
CA LYS A 310 23.33 0.55 -1.79
C LYS A 310 24.04 1.08 -0.55
N HIS A 311 23.55 2.18 0.02
CA HIS A 311 24.15 2.82 1.18
C HIS A 311 24.17 1.88 2.40
N TYR A 312 23.04 1.21 2.68
CA TYR A 312 22.91 0.27 3.79
C TYR A 312 23.36 -1.16 3.45
N LYS A 313 23.80 -1.41 2.20
CA LYS A 313 24.19 -2.74 1.69
C LYS A 313 23.10 -3.79 1.92
N THR A 314 21.85 -3.37 1.80
CA THR A 314 20.69 -4.23 2.00
C THR A 314 20.47 -5.06 0.74
N PRO A 315 20.55 -6.41 0.81
CA PRO A 315 20.25 -7.26 -0.34
C PRO A 315 18.78 -7.10 -0.73
N PHE A 316 18.50 -7.10 -2.02
CA PHE A 316 17.14 -6.86 -2.52
C PHE A 316 16.85 -7.67 -3.78
N ILE A 317 15.56 -7.76 -4.10
CA ILE A 317 15.04 -8.28 -5.36
C ILE A 317 14.14 -7.23 -6.01
N VAL A 318 13.92 -7.34 -7.32
CA VAL A 318 13.01 -6.46 -8.06
C VAL A 318 11.68 -7.15 -8.24
N ALA A 319 10.61 -6.55 -7.72
CA ALA A 319 9.24 -6.92 -8.04
C ALA A 319 8.79 -6.09 -9.24
N LEU A 320 8.76 -6.71 -10.41
CA LEU A 320 8.34 -6.08 -11.66
C LEU A 320 6.82 -6.14 -11.77
N ASN A 321 6.15 -5.12 -11.27
CA ASN A 321 4.71 -5.09 -11.04
C ASN A 321 3.91 -4.65 -12.27
N LYS A 322 2.59 -4.87 -12.22
CA LYS A 322 1.59 -4.53 -13.24
C LYS A 322 1.75 -5.26 -14.57
N ILE A 323 2.20 -6.51 -14.56
CA ILE A 323 2.24 -7.34 -15.80
C ILE A 323 0.88 -7.47 -16.48
N ASP A 324 -0.22 -7.32 -15.75
CA ASP A 324 -1.58 -7.29 -16.29
C ASP A 324 -1.86 -6.11 -17.25
N ARG A 325 -0.99 -5.09 -17.26
CA ARG A 325 -1.09 -3.94 -18.19
C ARG A 325 -0.44 -4.21 -19.54
N ILE A 326 0.28 -5.32 -19.73
CA ILE A 326 0.84 -5.67 -21.03
C ILE A 326 -0.31 -5.84 -22.03
N ARG A 327 -0.22 -5.19 -23.19
CA ARG A 327 -1.29 -5.21 -24.18
C ARG A 327 -1.54 -6.64 -24.65
N GLY A 328 -2.77 -7.11 -24.47
CA GLY A 328 -3.18 -8.47 -24.83
C GLY A 328 -2.91 -9.52 -23.74
N TRP A 329 -2.43 -9.12 -22.56
CA TRP A 329 -2.29 -10.00 -21.41
C TRP A 329 -3.63 -10.58 -20.98
N VAL A 330 -3.68 -11.90 -20.81
CA VAL A 330 -4.83 -12.62 -20.27
C VAL A 330 -4.52 -13.01 -18.84
N SER A 331 -5.16 -12.36 -17.88
CA SER A 331 -4.90 -12.58 -16.46
C SER A 331 -5.35 -13.96 -15.99
N HIS A 332 -4.49 -14.62 -15.22
CA HIS A 332 -4.78 -15.87 -14.51
C HIS A 332 -4.61 -15.65 -13.00
N PRO A 333 -5.66 -15.15 -12.30
CA PRO A 333 -5.54 -14.67 -10.92
C PRO A 333 -4.89 -15.68 -9.96
N ASP A 334 -4.06 -15.16 -9.05
CA ASP A 334 -3.39 -15.88 -7.97
C ASP A 334 -2.56 -17.11 -8.42
N THR A 335 -2.13 -17.15 -9.69
CA THR A 335 -1.23 -18.19 -10.22
C THR A 335 0.24 -17.77 -10.18
N SER A 336 1.16 -18.73 -10.32
CA SER A 336 2.57 -18.38 -10.47
C SER A 336 2.83 -17.68 -11.80
N PHE A 337 3.85 -16.81 -11.82
CA PHE A 337 4.23 -16.11 -13.05
C PHE A 337 4.52 -17.08 -14.18
N VAL A 338 5.22 -18.19 -13.90
CA VAL A 338 5.58 -19.21 -14.89
C VAL A 338 4.36 -19.75 -15.62
N VAL A 339 3.33 -20.12 -14.86
CA VAL A 339 2.10 -20.71 -15.39
C VAL A 339 1.33 -19.66 -16.19
N SER A 340 1.21 -18.44 -15.68
CA SER A 340 0.52 -17.38 -16.40
C SER A 340 1.25 -17.02 -17.70
N TYR A 341 2.57 -16.86 -17.65
CA TYR A 341 3.41 -16.52 -18.80
C TYR A 341 3.31 -17.57 -19.91
N GLN A 342 3.36 -18.86 -19.58
CA GLN A 342 3.24 -19.95 -20.56
C GLN A 342 1.88 -20.00 -21.29
N LYS A 343 0.81 -19.48 -20.66
CA LYS A 343 -0.52 -19.41 -21.28
C LYS A 343 -0.70 -18.20 -22.18
N GLN A 344 0.23 -17.25 -22.16
CA GLN A 344 0.16 -16.06 -23.02
C GLN A 344 0.53 -16.39 -24.46
N LYS A 345 -0.09 -15.65 -25.39
CA LYS A 345 0.30 -15.67 -26.80
C LYS A 345 1.75 -15.22 -26.96
N GLN A 346 2.41 -15.68 -28.02
CA GLN A 346 3.82 -15.39 -28.26
C GLN A 346 4.09 -13.88 -28.33
N GLU A 347 3.24 -13.10 -28.99
CA GLU A 347 3.44 -11.67 -29.17
C GLU A 347 3.34 -10.90 -27.82
N VAL A 348 2.49 -11.40 -26.92
CA VAL A 348 2.31 -10.84 -25.56
C VAL A 348 3.54 -11.13 -24.69
N ARG A 349 4.09 -12.35 -24.80
CA ARG A 349 5.33 -12.73 -24.11
C ARG A 349 6.51 -11.89 -24.58
N GLU A 350 6.67 -11.74 -25.89
CA GLU A 350 7.71 -10.90 -26.49
C GLU A 350 7.60 -9.44 -26.05
N ALA A 351 6.38 -8.90 -25.97
CA ALA A 351 6.15 -7.53 -25.48
C ALA A 351 6.56 -7.34 -24.01
N LEU A 352 6.34 -8.34 -23.15
CA LEU A 352 6.81 -8.33 -21.77
C LEU A 352 8.34 -8.49 -21.70
N ASP A 353 8.90 -9.41 -22.48
CA ASP A 353 10.34 -9.69 -22.51
C ASP A 353 11.15 -8.46 -22.91
N VAL A 354 10.73 -7.71 -23.94
CA VAL A 354 11.37 -6.45 -24.35
C VAL A 354 11.50 -5.50 -23.17
N ARG A 355 10.45 -5.33 -22.37
CA ARG A 355 10.46 -4.43 -21.22
C ARG A 355 11.31 -4.94 -20.07
N ILE A 356 11.33 -6.26 -19.86
CA ILE A 356 12.26 -6.88 -18.91
C ILE A 356 13.70 -6.56 -19.32
N TYR A 357 14.05 -6.73 -20.60
CA TYR A 357 15.38 -6.40 -21.11
C TYR A 357 15.71 -4.91 -20.98
N ASP A 358 14.77 -4.01 -21.24
CA ASP A 358 14.96 -2.57 -21.04
C ASP A 358 15.29 -2.23 -19.58
N ILE A 359 14.57 -2.85 -18.64
CA ILE A 359 14.81 -2.67 -17.20
C ILE A 359 16.15 -3.28 -16.79
N MET A 360 16.50 -4.46 -17.30
CA MET A 360 17.80 -5.07 -17.08
C MET A 360 18.95 -4.16 -17.56
N GLY A 361 18.80 -3.54 -18.75
CA GLY A 361 19.76 -2.57 -19.27
C GLY A 361 19.94 -1.37 -18.33
N LYS A 362 18.83 -0.76 -17.88
CA LYS A 362 18.87 0.36 -16.93
C LYS A 362 19.46 -0.02 -15.57
N LEU A 363 19.22 -1.24 -15.09
CA LEU A 363 19.83 -1.75 -13.85
C LEU A 363 21.33 -2.01 -14.04
N ALA A 364 21.76 -2.46 -15.22
CA ALA A 364 23.17 -2.63 -15.56
C ALA A 364 23.93 -1.30 -15.60
N ASP A 365 23.31 -0.23 -16.13
CA ASP A 365 23.88 1.14 -16.06
C ASP A 365 24.09 1.61 -14.61
N LEU A 366 23.26 1.11 -13.69
CA LEU A 366 23.39 1.35 -12.24
C LEU A 366 24.35 0.35 -11.56
N GLY A 367 25.01 -0.53 -12.32
CA GLY A 367 25.99 -1.49 -11.82
C GLY A 367 25.41 -2.80 -11.26
N PHE A 368 24.17 -3.15 -11.60
CA PHE A 368 23.56 -4.43 -11.22
C PHE A 368 23.47 -5.37 -12.41
N ASP A 369 24.13 -6.52 -12.34
CA ASP A 369 23.80 -7.66 -13.20
C ASP A 369 22.47 -8.25 -12.71
N SER A 370 21.48 -8.36 -13.58
CA SER A 370 20.12 -8.77 -13.24
C SER A 370 19.58 -9.77 -14.25
N ASP A 371 18.63 -10.61 -13.82
CA ASP A 371 17.97 -11.59 -14.67
C ASP A 371 16.63 -12.01 -14.06
N LEU A 372 15.80 -12.70 -14.84
CA LEU A 372 14.58 -13.30 -14.31
C LEU A 372 14.92 -14.36 -13.27
N TYR A 373 14.19 -14.37 -12.15
CA TYR A 373 14.45 -15.28 -11.02
C TYR A 373 14.56 -16.75 -11.44
N MET A 374 13.81 -17.19 -12.45
CA MET A 374 13.85 -18.56 -12.98
C MET A 374 15.11 -18.91 -13.76
N ARG A 375 15.82 -17.90 -14.29
CA ARG A 375 17.03 -18.06 -15.10
C ARG A 375 18.31 -17.98 -14.26
N ILE A 376 18.18 -17.63 -12.98
CA ILE A 376 19.30 -17.43 -12.06
C ILE A 376 19.71 -18.76 -11.42
N SER A 377 20.95 -19.17 -11.65
CA SER A 377 21.59 -20.29 -10.95
C SER A 377 22.31 -19.87 -9.67
N ASP A 378 22.86 -18.65 -9.66
CA ASP A 378 23.59 -18.07 -8.54
C ASP A 378 23.05 -16.69 -8.16
N PHE A 379 22.20 -16.67 -7.14
CA PHE A 379 21.57 -15.46 -6.61
C PHE A 379 22.54 -14.52 -5.88
N THR A 380 23.81 -14.90 -5.69
CA THR A 380 24.83 -13.99 -5.13
C THR A 380 25.44 -13.06 -6.17
N LYS A 381 25.30 -13.38 -7.46
CA LYS A 381 25.89 -12.62 -8.57
C LYS A 381 24.87 -11.78 -9.33
N LYS A 382 23.61 -12.20 -9.33
CA LYS A 382 22.54 -11.57 -10.10
C LYS A 382 21.41 -11.08 -9.21
N LEU A 383 20.96 -9.86 -9.48
CA LEU A 383 19.75 -9.28 -8.94
C LEU A 383 18.53 -9.94 -9.59
N ALA A 384 17.71 -10.61 -8.78
CA ALA A 384 16.54 -11.32 -9.27
C ALA A 384 15.39 -10.36 -9.59
N ILE A 385 14.83 -10.50 -10.80
CA ILE A 385 13.60 -9.83 -11.24
C ILE A 385 12.47 -10.85 -11.17
N VAL A 386 11.43 -10.54 -10.39
CA VAL A 386 10.21 -11.33 -10.24
C VAL A 386 9.03 -10.55 -10.82
N PRO A 387 8.50 -10.94 -11.99
CA PRO A 387 7.32 -10.30 -12.56
C PRO A 387 6.06 -10.66 -11.76
N ILE A 388 5.27 -9.64 -11.42
CA ILE A 388 4.07 -9.80 -10.61
C ILE A 388 2.92 -8.90 -11.11
N SER A 389 1.70 -9.21 -10.68
CA SER A 389 0.61 -8.25 -10.65
C SER A 389 0.02 -8.21 -9.24
N ALA A 390 0.23 -7.09 -8.55
CA ALA A 390 -0.45 -6.81 -7.28
C ALA A 390 -1.98 -6.75 -7.45
N LYS A 391 -2.49 -6.49 -8.65
CA LYS A 391 -3.92 -6.46 -8.91
C LYS A 391 -4.52 -7.87 -8.99
N THR A 392 -3.90 -8.76 -9.76
CA THR A 392 -4.45 -10.09 -10.05
C THR A 392 -3.91 -11.18 -9.12
N GLY A 393 -2.78 -10.94 -8.46
CA GLY A 393 -2.08 -11.90 -7.60
C GLY A 393 -1.09 -12.79 -8.35
N GLU A 394 -0.99 -12.64 -9.67
CA GLU A 394 -0.01 -13.36 -10.49
C GLU A 394 1.41 -13.06 -10.00
N GLY A 395 2.22 -14.10 -9.78
CA GLY A 395 3.62 -13.96 -9.37
C GLY A 395 3.86 -13.68 -7.88
N ILE A 396 2.82 -13.47 -7.06
CA ILE A 396 2.99 -13.24 -5.62
C ILE A 396 3.58 -14.47 -4.92
N ALA A 397 3.16 -15.67 -5.32
CA ALA A 397 3.72 -16.91 -4.81
C ALA A 397 5.21 -17.04 -5.16
N ASP A 398 5.61 -16.66 -6.38
CA ASP A 398 7.01 -16.66 -6.81
C ASP A 398 7.85 -15.66 -5.99
N LEU A 399 7.31 -14.46 -5.77
CA LEU A 399 7.95 -13.42 -4.97
C LEU A 399 8.24 -13.90 -3.54
N LEU A 400 7.23 -14.46 -2.87
CA LEU A 400 7.38 -15.01 -1.51
C LEU A 400 8.36 -16.19 -1.48
N ALA A 401 8.32 -17.07 -2.49
CA ALA A 401 9.22 -18.22 -2.59
C ALA A 401 10.69 -17.79 -2.76
N VAL A 402 10.96 -16.77 -3.58
CA VAL A 402 12.30 -16.21 -3.74
C VAL A 402 12.77 -15.58 -2.43
N LEU A 403 11.94 -14.77 -1.77
CA LEU A 403 12.30 -14.11 -0.50
C LEU A 403 12.65 -15.11 0.60
N ILE A 404 11.78 -16.10 0.84
CA ILE A 404 12.03 -17.10 1.89
C ILE A 404 13.25 -17.96 1.55
N GLY A 405 13.47 -18.28 0.26
CA GLY A 405 14.64 -19.03 -0.20
C GLY A 405 15.95 -18.26 0.00
N LEU A 406 15.98 -16.97 -0.34
CA LEU A 406 17.14 -16.10 -0.11
C LEU A 406 17.43 -15.94 1.37
N ALA A 407 16.40 -15.69 2.18
CA ALA A 407 16.56 -15.57 3.62
C ALA A 407 17.11 -16.87 4.23
N GLN A 408 16.53 -18.02 3.88
CA GLN A 408 16.95 -19.32 4.41
C GLN A 408 18.39 -19.63 4.01
N ARG A 409 18.76 -19.39 2.75
CA ARG A 409 20.08 -19.78 2.24
C ARG A 409 21.21 -18.87 2.73
N TYR A 410 20.96 -17.56 2.80
CA TYR A 410 22.03 -16.58 3.00
C TYR A 410 21.96 -15.85 4.35
N LEU A 411 20.79 -15.81 5.00
CA LEU A 411 20.59 -15.02 6.22
C LEU A 411 20.35 -15.87 7.48
N GLU A 412 20.08 -17.18 7.37
CA GLU A 412 19.76 -18.06 8.51
C GLU A 412 20.71 -17.85 9.70
N LYS A 413 22.03 -17.83 9.46
CA LYS A 413 23.04 -17.62 10.53
C LYS A 413 22.98 -16.23 11.16
N ARG A 414 22.70 -15.18 10.37
CA ARG A 414 22.58 -13.79 10.86
C ARG A 414 21.27 -13.57 11.62
N LEU A 415 20.26 -14.38 11.33
CA LEU A 415 18.96 -14.35 11.99
C LEU A 415 18.91 -15.18 13.27
N GLU A 416 19.99 -15.90 13.62
CA GLU A 416 20.12 -16.55 14.92
C GLU A 416 20.18 -15.51 16.03
N VAL A 417 19.33 -15.67 17.03
CA VAL A 417 19.23 -14.79 18.19
C VAL A 417 19.63 -15.58 19.44
N GLY A 418 20.51 -15.00 20.25
CA GLY A 418 20.89 -15.52 21.56
C GLY A 418 19.96 -15.06 22.67
N ASP A 419 20.40 -15.22 23.92
CA ASP A 419 19.65 -14.76 25.10
C ASP A 419 20.13 -13.37 25.58
N GLU A 420 20.94 -12.66 24.78
CA GLU A 420 21.32 -11.27 25.05
C GLU A 420 20.12 -10.31 25.13
N PRO A 421 20.25 -9.17 25.84
CA PRO A 421 19.19 -8.17 25.91
C PRO A 421 18.73 -7.71 24.53
N GLY A 422 17.41 -7.56 24.38
CA GLY A 422 16.80 -7.17 23.11
C GLY A 422 17.25 -5.78 22.63
N GLU A 423 17.62 -5.71 21.36
CA GLU A 423 17.85 -4.46 20.63
C GLU A 423 16.73 -4.25 19.61
N GLY A 424 16.24 -3.03 19.54
CA GLY A 424 15.15 -2.69 18.65
C GLY A 424 15.10 -1.21 18.32
N THR A 425 14.25 -0.89 17.36
CA THR A 425 13.93 0.48 16.96
C THR A 425 12.48 0.78 17.32
N ILE A 426 12.27 1.94 17.95
CA ILE A 426 10.94 2.50 18.15
C ILE A 426 10.48 3.08 16.82
N LEU A 427 9.40 2.52 16.27
CA LEU A 427 8.75 3.02 15.07
C LEU A 427 7.89 4.24 15.40
N GLU A 428 7.06 4.10 16.43
CA GLU A 428 6.05 5.07 16.81
C GLU A 428 5.81 5.05 18.32
N ILE A 429 5.40 6.20 18.85
CA ILE A 429 4.92 6.34 20.24
C ILE A 429 3.51 6.92 20.15
N LYS A 430 2.54 6.23 20.75
CA LYS A 430 1.11 6.60 20.71
C LYS A 430 0.47 6.44 22.08
N GLU A 431 -0.66 7.10 22.30
CA GLU A 431 -1.46 6.96 23.52
C GLU A 431 -2.59 5.95 23.27
N ILE A 432 -2.69 4.91 24.10
CA ILE A 432 -3.78 3.94 24.05
C ILE A 432 -4.61 4.06 25.32
N HIS A 433 -5.93 4.21 25.17
CA HIS A 433 -6.85 4.30 26.31
C HIS A 433 -6.74 3.05 27.20
N GLY A 434 -6.56 3.25 28.50
CA GLY A 434 -6.36 2.17 29.47
C GLY A 434 -4.93 1.62 29.56
N MET A 435 -4.04 1.93 28.62
CA MET A 435 -2.62 1.52 28.64
C MET A 435 -1.64 2.70 28.79
N GLY A 436 -2.10 3.93 28.51
CA GLY A 436 -1.27 5.13 28.49
C GLY A 436 -0.35 5.17 27.27
N THR A 437 0.81 5.79 27.42
CA THR A 437 1.82 5.87 26.36
C THR A 437 2.39 4.49 26.05
N VAL A 438 2.23 4.05 24.80
CA VAL A 438 2.82 2.82 24.28
C VAL A 438 3.80 3.13 23.16
N ALA A 439 4.71 2.19 22.88
CA ALA A 439 5.66 2.30 21.78
C ALA A 439 5.58 1.06 20.90
N ASP A 440 5.48 1.27 19.59
CA ASP A 440 5.58 0.22 18.59
C ASP A 440 7.06 0.00 18.29
N VAL A 441 7.55 -1.22 18.53
CA VAL A 441 8.98 -1.54 18.48
C VAL A 441 9.23 -2.74 17.59
N ILE A 442 10.19 -2.61 16.67
CA ILE A 442 10.76 -3.74 15.94
C ILE A 442 12.06 -4.16 16.63
N PHE A 443 12.06 -5.36 17.21
CA PHE A 443 13.27 -5.99 17.71
C PHE A 443 14.00 -6.69 16.57
N TYR A 444 15.27 -6.37 16.38
CA TYR A 444 16.13 -6.96 15.34
C TYR A 444 17.28 -7.80 15.92
N ASN A 445 17.48 -7.78 17.24
CA ASN A 445 18.43 -8.66 17.93
C ASN A 445 18.01 -8.91 19.38
N GLY A 446 18.56 -9.96 19.99
CA GLY A 446 18.34 -10.32 21.39
C GLY A 446 16.88 -10.64 21.77
N VAL A 447 16.64 -10.71 23.07
CA VAL A 447 15.34 -11.05 23.66
C VAL A 447 14.94 -9.99 24.67
N ALA A 448 13.69 -9.51 24.56
CA ALA A 448 13.05 -8.67 25.57
C ALA A 448 11.91 -9.44 26.25
N LYS A 449 11.76 -9.24 27.57
CA LYS A 449 10.72 -9.86 28.40
C LYS A 449 9.97 -8.81 29.19
N VAL A 450 8.73 -9.14 29.56
CA VAL A 450 7.96 -8.31 30.49
C VAL A 450 8.72 -8.23 31.82
N GLY A 451 8.89 -7.02 32.32
CA GLY A 451 9.65 -6.74 33.54
C GLY A 451 11.09 -6.27 33.28
N ASP A 452 11.62 -6.39 32.06
CA ASP A 452 12.95 -5.89 31.71
C ASP A 452 12.99 -4.35 31.73
N ASN A 453 14.14 -3.80 32.10
CA ASN A 453 14.41 -2.38 31.96
C ASN A 453 14.92 -2.10 30.55
N ILE A 454 14.37 -1.06 29.92
CA ILE A 454 14.77 -0.59 28.61
C ILE A 454 15.41 0.78 28.72
N ALA A 455 16.36 1.07 27.84
CA ALA A 455 16.90 2.39 27.61
C ALA A 455 16.56 2.82 26.18
N PHE A 456 16.13 4.07 26.00
CA PHE A 456 15.80 4.61 24.69
C PHE A 456 16.19 6.09 24.61
N MET A 457 16.54 6.53 23.40
CA MET A 457 16.93 7.91 23.14
C MET A 457 15.70 8.73 22.72
N THR A 458 15.51 9.89 23.34
CA THR A 458 14.46 10.84 22.96
C THR A 458 14.88 11.69 21.76
N ARG A 459 13.94 12.41 21.16
CA ARG A 459 14.22 13.36 20.07
C ARG A 459 15.20 14.48 20.47
N SER A 460 15.33 14.76 21.78
CA SER A 460 16.27 15.75 22.32
C SER A 460 17.70 15.22 22.49
N GLY A 461 17.92 13.91 22.24
CA GLY A 461 19.20 13.23 22.50
C GLY A 461 19.35 12.71 23.93
N GLU A 462 18.42 13.03 24.83
CA GLU A 462 18.42 12.49 26.20
C GLU A 462 18.13 10.97 26.18
N VAL A 463 18.95 10.19 26.88
CA VAL A 463 18.68 8.76 27.13
C VAL A 463 17.75 8.65 28.33
N ARG A 464 16.60 8.02 28.12
CA ARG A 464 15.63 7.70 29.17
C ARG A 464 15.58 6.21 29.40
N THR A 465 15.14 5.83 30.59
CA THR A 465 14.88 4.44 30.95
C THR A 465 13.42 4.23 31.32
N SER A 466 12.92 3.04 31.06
CA SER A 466 11.57 2.61 31.46
C SER A 466 11.58 1.10 31.70
N ARG A 467 10.45 0.56 32.16
CA ARG A 467 10.27 -0.88 32.39
C ARG A 467 9.15 -1.41 31.52
N ILE A 468 9.38 -2.56 30.89
CA ILE A 468 8.35 -3.23 30.06
C ILE A 468 7.23 -3.73 30.97
N ARG A 469 6.08 -3.06 30.95
CA ARG A 469 4.90 -3.45 31.75
C ARG A 469 4.09 -4.56 31.09
N GLY A 470 4.10 -4.60 29.77
CA GLY A 470 3.41 -5.59 28.95
C GLY A 470 3.93 -5.52 27.52
N MET A 471 3.75 -6.59 26.77
CA MET A 471 4.06 -6.65 25.35
C MET A 471 2.84 -7.17 24.60
N LEU A 472 2.47 -6.49 23.53
CA LEU A 472 1.40 -6.90 22.63
C LEU A 472 2.03 -7.32 21.32
N ARG A 473 1.53 -8.41 20.74
CA ARG A 473 1.90 -8.85 19.40
C ARG A 473 0.65 -8.79 18.54
N PRO A 474 0.71 -8.20 17.32
CA PRO A 474 -0.40 -8.26 16.39
C PRO A 474 -0.70 -9.71 16.07
N ARG A 475 -1.95 -10.00 15.69
CA ARG A 475 -2.24 -11.33 15.14
C ARG A 475 -1.46 -11.46 13.81
N PRO A 476 -1.05 -12.67 13.42
CA PRO A 476 -0.42 -12.86 12.12
C PRO A 476 -1.28 -12.31 10.98
N LEU A 477 -0.64 -11.74 9.95
CA LEU A 477 -1.27 -11.11 8.77
C LEU A 477 -2.03 -9.81 9.04
N ILE A 478 -2.05 -9.34 10.29
CA ILE A 478 -2.59 -8.06 10.71
C ILE A 478 -1.43 -7.08 10.84
N GLU A 479 -1.62 -5.85 10.34
CA GLU A 479 -0.64 -4.79 10.53
C GLU A 479 -0.57 -4.39 12.02
N ILE A 480 0.59 -3.93 12.51
CA ILE A 480 0.76 -3.51 13.93
C ILE A 480 -0.27 -2.47 14.43
N ARG A 481 -0.97 -1.80 13.52
CA ARG A 481 -1.82 -0.64 13.81
C ARG A 481 -3.16 -1.01 14.44
#